data_AF-A0A5Q4EV91-F1
#
_entry.id   AF-A0A5Q4EV91-F1
#
_cell.length_a   1.000
_cell.length_b   1.000
_cell.length_c   1.000
_cell.angle_alpha   90.00
_cell.angle_beta   90.00
_cell.angle_gamma   90.00
#
_symmetry.space_group_name_H-M   'P 1'
#
loop_
_entity.id
_entity.type
_entity.pdbx_description
1 polymer ?
#
loop_
_entity_poly.entity_id
_entity_poly.type
_entity_poly.pdbx_seq_one_letter_code
_entity_poly.pdbx_strand_id
1 'polypeptide(L)'
;MANLRSEADGGMDLNSDPSFGTPQSVLRLVTTGCPADLDGDGLVGSSDLAVLLGCWGPIAGACGPADLTGSGDIGSADLADLLGQWGPCP
;
A
#
# COMPACT_ATOMS: atom_id res chain seq x y z
N MET A 1 31.75 -29.42 28.33
CA MET A 1 32.67 -28.40 27.76
C MET A 1 32.05 -27.94 26.45
N ALA A 2 31.93 -26.64 26.26
CA ALA A 2 31.21 -26.01 25.16
C ALA A 2 32.05 -25.95 23.85
N ASN A 3 31.35 -25.97 22.69
CA ASN A 3 31.48 -25.13 21.47
C ASN A 3 32.84 -25.02 20.72
N LEU A 4 33.00 -24.79 19.41
CA LEU A 4 32.21 -24.39 18.21
C LEU A 4 33.00 -24.87 16.94
N ARG A 5 32.42 -25.06 15.74
CA ARG A 5 32.39 -24.19 14.51
C ARG A 5 32.24 -25.19 13.33
N SER A 6 31.52 -25.03 12.23
CA SER A 6 31.27 -23.85 11.41
C SER A 6 30.22 -24.21 10.33
N GLU A 7 29.36 -23.24 10.02
CA GLU A 7 28.67 -22.98 8.74
C GLU A 7 27.43 -23.83 8.37
N ALA A 8 26.30 -23.31 8.81
CA ALA A 8 24.99 -23.54 8.22
C ALA A 8 24.88 -22.81 6.86
N ASP A 9 24.41 -23.52 5.85
CA ASP A 9 23.34 -23.05 4.96
C ASP A 9 22.55 -24.30 4.56
N GLY A 10 21.82 -24.81 5.55
CA GLY A 10 20.76 -25.77 5.30
C GLY A 10 19.57 -24.99 4.81
N GLY A 11 19.17 -25.25 3.56
CA GLY A 11 17.85 -24.95 3.03
C GLY A 11 17.47 -23.47 3.03
N MET A 12 17.27 -22.90 1.84
CA MET A 12 16.39 -21.74 1.73
C MET A 12 14.93 -22.18 1.95
N ASP A 13 14.59 -22.59 3.17
CA ASP A 13 13.21 -22.71 3.63
C ASP A 13 12.72 -21.32 4.03
N LEU A 14 11.90 -20.74 3.15
CA LEU A 14 11.22 -19.44 3.24
C LEU A 14 10.30 -19.26 4.47
N ASN A 15 10.32 -20.20 5.41
CA ASN A 15 9.52 -20.23 6.63
C ASN A 15 10.34 -20.01 7.91
N SER A 16 11.68 -19.96 7.82
CA SER A 16 12.56 -19.93 9.00
C SER A 16 13.30 -18.59 9.18
N ASP A 17 13.13 -17.63 8.27
CA ASP A 17 13.65 -16.28 8.44
C ASP A 17 12.63 -15.38 9.16
N PRO A 18 12.87 -14.97 10.42
CA PRO A 18 11.97 -14.09 11.17
C PRO A 18 11.97 -12.64 10.64
N SER A 19 12.88 -12.32 9.70
CA SER A 19 12.96 -11.01 9.02
C SER A 19 12.13 -11.00 7.73
N PHE A 20 11.87 -12.16 7.14
CA PHE A 20 11.14 -12.34 5.88
C PHE A 20 10.34 -13.65 5.89
N GLY A 21 9.38 -13.76 6.81
CA GLY A 21 8.43 -14.86 6.80
C GLY A 21 7.43 -14.73 5.63
N THR A 22 7.38 -15.76 4.78
CA THR A 22 6.37 -16.04 3.73
C THR A 22 6.46 -15.25 2.40
N PRO A 23 6.08 -15.86 1.25
CA PRO A 23 6.00 -15.16 -0.03
C PRO A 23 4.83 -14.17 -0.05
N GLN A 24 5.00 -13.00 0.58
CA GLN A 24 4.11 -11.83 0.44
C GLN A 24 4.63 -10.80 -0.57
N SER A 25 5.48 -11.20 -1.51
CA SER A 25 6.08 -10.27 -2.47
C SER A 25 5.32 -10.13 -3.80
N VAL A 26 4.08 -10.57 -3.89
CA VAL A 26 3.22 -10.25 -5.04
C VAL A 26 1.83 -9.88 -4.56
N LEU A 27 1.49 -8.60 -4.78
CA LEU A 27 0.21 -7.93 -4.53
C LEU A 27 -0.10 -7.64 -3.05
N ARG A 28 0.06 -6.35 -2.69
CA ARG A 28 -0.62 -5.73 -1.56
C ARG A 28 -2.07 -6.21 -1.61
N LEU A 29 -2.48 -6.84 -0.51
CA LEU A 29 -3.84 -7.22 -0.18
C LEU A 29 -4.81 -6.25 -0.88
N VAL A 30 -5.67 -6.78 -1.74
CA VAL A 30 -6.80 -6.04 -2.30
C VAL A 30 -7.44 -5.26 -1.17
N THR A 31 -7.35 -3.93 -1.21
CA THR A 31 -8.20 -2.99 -0.49
C THR A 31 -9.63 -3.35 -0.90
N THR A 32 -10.30 -4.23 -0.16
CA THR A 32 -11.57 -4.86 -0.59
C THR A 32 -12.79 -3.93 -0.60
N GLY A 33 -12.60 -2.61 -0.65
CA GLY A 33 -13.71 -1.67 -0.86
C GLY A 33 -13.34 -0.20 -0.93
N CYS A 34 -12.14 0.21 -0.54
CA CYS A 34 -11.81 1.63 -0.39
C CYS A 34 -10.64 2.02 -1.30
N PRO A 35 -10.91 2.29 -2.59
CA PRO A 35 -9.90 2.86 -3.47
C PRO A 35 -9.34 4.20 -2.95
N ALA A 36 -10.05 4.89 -2.06
CA ALA A 36 -9.62 6.15 -1.45
C ALA A 36 -8.64 6.01 -0.26
N ASP A 37 -8.35 4.79 0.21
CA ASP A 37 -7.30 4.53 1.24
C ASP A 37 -5.94 4.39 0.52
N LEU A 38 -5.31 5.54 0.30
CA LEU A 38 -4.14 5.70 -0.55
C LEU A 38 -2.84 5.37 0.18
N ASP A 39 -2.80 5.60 1.50
CA ASP A 39 -1.65 5.21 2.31
C ASP A 39 -1.77 3.78 2.87
N GLY A 40 -2.99 3.23 2.87
CA GLY A 40 -3.33 1.86 3.24
C GLY A 40 -3.29 1.62 4.75
N ASP A 41 -3.67 2.62 5.54
CA ASP A 41 -3.78 2.54 6.99
C ASP A 41 -5.13 2.00 7.49
N GLY A 42 -6.08 1.76 6.56
CA GLY A 42 -7.42 1.27 6.86
C GLY A 42 -8.43 2.38 7.16
N LEU A 43 -8.07 3.64 6.97
CA LEU A 43 -8.92 4.82 7.11
C LEU A 43 -8.80 5.68 5.84
N VAL A 44 -9.90 6.26 5.40
CA VAL A 44 -9.89 7.35 4.42
C VAL A 44 -9.95 8.66 5.18
N GLY A 45 -8.82 9.37 5.25
CA GLY A 45 -8.67 10.54 6.08
C GLY A 45 -7.76 11.62 5.50
N SER A 46 -7.22 12.45 6.40
CA SER A 46 -6.38 13.57 6.02
C SER A 46 -5.05 13.15 5.39
N SER A 47 -4.55 11.96 5.72
CA SER A 47 -3.34 11.42 5.11
C SER A 47 -3.57 11.11 3.64
N ASP A 48 -4.67 10.43 3.30
CA ASP A 48 -5.06 10.15 1.91
C ASP A 48 -5.35 11.42 1.14
N LEU A 49 -6.02 12.39 1.78
CA LEU A 49 -6.23 13.71 1.19
C LEU A 49 -4.89 14.39 0.84
N ALA A 50 -3.89 14.31 1.73
CA ALA A 50 -2.58 14.89 1.47
C ALA A 50 -1.87 14.16 0.31
N VAL A 51 -2.02 12.83 0.20
CA VAL A 51 -1.50 12.05 -0.94
C VAL A 51 -2.17 12.49 -2.24
N LEU A 52 -3.50 12.61 -2.28
CA LEU A 52 -4.26 13.04 -3.46
C LEU A 52 -3.84 14.46 -3.90
N LEU A 53 -3.76 15.40 -2.96
CA LEU A 53 -3.36 16.78 -3.26
C LEU A 53 -1.89 16.89 -3.69
N GLY A 54 -1.01 16.04 -3.17
CA GLY A 54 0.38 15.93 -3.62
C GLY A 54 0.52 15.45 -5.07
N CYS A 55 -0.51 14.76 -5.57
CA CYS A 55 -0.58 14.18 -6.90
C CYS A 55 -1.46 14.95 -7.89
N TRP A 56 -1.89 16.16 -7.53
CA TRP A 56 -2.85 16.94 -8.32
C TRP A 56 -2.36 17.22 -9.76
N GLY A 57 -3.25 17.00 -10.73
CA GLY A 57 -2.99 17.15 -12.16
C GLY A 57 -2.82 15.82 -12.89
N PRO A 58 -2.15 15.79 -14.06
CA PRO A 58 -1.98 14.58 -14.84
C PRO A 58 -1.24 13.50 -14.07
N ILE A 59 -1.67 12.24 -14.25
CA ILE A 59 -1.03 11.10 -13.60
C ILE A 59 0.45 11.03 -14.01
N ALA A 60 1.33 11.05 -13.01
CA ALA A 60 2.76 10.87 -13.20
C ALA A 60 3.37 10.05 -12.06
N GLY A 61 4.38 9.24 -12.37
CA GLY A 61 5.13 8.47 -11.38
C GLY A 61 4.22 7.55 -10.54
N ALA A 62 4.30 7.71 -9.21
CA ALA A 62 3.56 6.87 -8.26
C ALA A 62 2.12 7.35 -8.00
N CYS A 63 1.63 8.38 -8.70
CA CYS A 63 0.33 8.99 -8.45
C CYS A 63 -0.87 8.25 -9.05
N GLY A 64 -0.65 7.18 -9.83
CA GLY A 64 -1.74 6.40 -10.44
C GLY A 64 -2.89 6.00 -9.50
N PRO A 65 -2.64 5.59 -8.23
CA PRO A 65 -3.71 5.25 -7.30
C PRO A 65 -4.63 6.41 -6.89
N ALA A 66 -4.20 7.66 -7.05
CA ALA A 66 -5.01 8.82 -6.68
C ALA A 66 -6.05 9.23 -7.76
N ASP A 67 -6.00 8.64 -8.96
CA ASP A 67 -7.05 8.76 -9.99
C ASP A 67 -8.17 7.76 -9.68
N LEU A 68 -9.02 8.13 -8.73
CA LEU A 68 -10.12 7.31 -8.25
C LEU A 68 -11.22 7.15 -9.30
N THR A 69 -11.33 8.13 -10.20
CA THR A 69 -12.36 8.16 -11.25
C THR A 69 -11.93 7.45 -12.53
N GLY A 70 -10.65 7.13 -12.70
CA GLY A 70 -10.08 6.53 -13.89
C GLY A 70 -10.07 7.47 -15.10
N SER A 71 -10.00 8.78 -14.84
CA SER A 71 -10.11 9.82 -15.87
C SER A 71 -8.79 10.11 -16.58
N GLY A 72 -7.67 9.71 -16.00
CA GLY A 72 -6.32 10.04 -16.48
C GLY A 72 -5.71 11.31 -15.86
N ASP A 73 -6.48 12.04 -15.05
CA ASP A 73 -6.07 13.22 -14.29
C ASP A 73 -6.58 13.12 -12.85
N ILE A 74 -5.84 13.70 -11.90
CA ILE A 74 -6.17 13.72 -10.48
C ILE A 74 -6.64 15.13 -10.13
N GLY A 75 -7.92 15.26 -9.82
CA GLY A 75 -8.53 16.57 -9.62
C GLY A 75 -9.71 16.57 -8.67
N SER A 76 -10.61 17.53 -8.88
CA SER A 76 -11.75 17.74 -7.99
C SER A 76 -12.75 16.57 -8.00
N ALA A 77 -12.80 15.78 -9.07
CA ALA A 77 -13.66 14.60 -9.16
C ALA A 77 -13.15 13.50 -8.23
N ASP A 78 -11.85 13.21 -8.25
CA ASP A 78 -11.22 12.25 -7.35
C ASP A 78 -11.26 12.73 -5.90
N LEU A 79 -11.09 14.04 -5.67
CA LEU A 79 -11.28 14.63 -4.34
C LEU A 79 -12.71 14.39 -3.82
N ALA A 80 -13.73 14.55 -4.67
CA ALA A 80 -15.12 14.30 -4.27
C ALA A 80 -15.35 12.83 -3.93
N ASP A 81 -14.77 11.90 -4.69
CA ASP A 81 -14.84 10.45 -4.42
C ASP A 81 -14.10 10.06 -3.12
N LEU A 82 -12.96 10.68 -2.84
CA LEU A 82 -12.23 10.50 -1.58
C LEU A 82 -13.06 10.99 -0.39
N LEU A 83 -13.62 12.20 -0.47
CA LEU A 83 -14.48 12.75 0.58
C LEU A 83 -15.79 11.96 0.75
N GLY A 84 -16.30 11.35 -0.33
CA GLY A 84 -17.47 10.47 -0.28
C GLY A 84 -17.23 9.17 0.49
N GLN A 85 -15.96 8.75 0.63
CA GLN A 85 -15.53 7.53 1.32
C GLN A 85 -14.89 7.82 2.69
N TRP A 86 -14.94 9.08 3.16
CA TRP A 86 -14.25 9.49 4.38
C TRP A 86 -14.65 8.67 5.61
N GLY A 87 -13.65 8.25 6.38
CA GLY A 87 -13.82 7.44 7.59
C GLY A 87 -13.26 6.04 7.46
N PRO A 88 -13.73 5.09 8.28
CA PRO A 88 -13.19 3.74 8.30
C PRO A 88 -13.37 2.98 6.99
N CYS A 89 -12.33 2.27 6.57
CA CYS A 89 -12.40 1.32 5.47
C CYS A 89 -12.68 -0.10 6.01
N PRO A 90 -13.85 -0.71 5.72
CA PRO A 90 -14.19 -2.07 6.16
C PRO A 90 -13.54 -3.19 5.34
#